data_AF-A0A967WGL6-F1
#
_entry.id   AF-A0A967WGL6-F1
#
_cell.length_a   1.000
_cell.length_b   1.000
_cell.length_c   1.000
_cell.angle_alpha   90.00
_cell.angle_beta   90.00
_cell.angle_gamma   90.00
#
_symmetry.space_group_name_H-M   'P 1'
#
loop_
_entity.id
_entity.type
_entity.pdbx_description
1 polymer ?
#
loop_
_entity_poly.entity_id
_entity_poly.type
_entity_poly.pdbx_seq_one_letter_code
_entity_poly.pdbx_strand_id
1 'polypeptide(L)' 'MADNLVTVNVHLIARRGVDLLQMGRNLQSQITRAMQDIAGLEVCEVNIHIDDIATELSAEADTEKARRG' A
#
# COMPACT_ATOMS: atom_id res chain seq x y z
N MET A 1 4.50 27.08 9.64
CA MET A 1 5.52 26.01 9.61
C MET A 1 4.75 24.71 9.62
N ALA A 2 4.49 24.20 8.42
CA ALA A 2 3.77 22.96 8.15
C ALA A 2 4.54 22.23 7.06
N ASP A 3 5.86 22.18 7.22
CA ASP A 3 6.78 21.97 6.09
C ASP A 3 7.08 20.48 5.86
N ASN A 4 6.62 19.61 6.77
CA ASN A 4 6.89 18.17 6.76
C ASN A 4 5.63 17.29 6.83
N LEU A 5 4.45 17.85 6.55
CA LEU A 5 3.20 17.09 6.55
C LEU A 5 3.03 16.36 5.22
N VAL A 6 2.92 15.03 5.24
CA VAL A 6 2.75 14.22 4.03
C VAL A 6 1.46 13.41 4.04
N THR A 7 0.84 13.33 2.88
CA THR A 7 -0.28 12.43 2.59
C THR A 7 0.23 11.29 1.72
N VAL A 8 -0.06 10.06 2.11
CA VAL A 8 0.38 8.86 1.39
C VAL A 8 -0.84 8.17 0.80
N ASN A 9 -0.83 7.94 -0.52
CA ASN A 9 -1.85 7.16 -1.20
C ASN A 9 -1.19 5.87 -1.72
N VAL A 10 -1.72 4.73 -1.30
CA VAL A 10 -1.21 3.40 -1.67
C VAL A 10 -2.26 2.67 -2.47
N HIS A 11 -1.87 2.25 -3.66
CA HIS A 11 -2.67 1.45 -4.58
C HIS A 11 -2.10 0.03 -4.62
N LEU A 12 -2.95 -0.97 -4.36
CA LEU A 12 -2.53 -2.36 -4.33
C LEU A 12 -3.61 -3.30 -4.86
N ILE A 13 -3.15 -4.45 -5.33
CA ILE A 13 -4.00 -5.60 -5.64
C ILE A 13 -3.87 -6.57 -4.46
N ALA A 14 -4.98 -6.87 -3.79
CA ALA A 14 -4.96 -7.77 -2.65
C ALA A 14 -5.10 -9.23 -3.09
N ARG A 15 -4.57 -10.17 -2.32
CA ARG A 15 -4.77 -11.59 -2.60
C ARG A 15 -6.16 -12.05 -2.17
N ARG A 16 -6.73 -13.01 -2.91
CA ARG A 16 -7.97 -13.66 -2.50
C ARG A 16 -7.81 -14.36 -1.13
N GLY A 17 -8.83 -14.24 -0.29
CA GLY A 17 -8.87 -14.87 1.03
C GLY A 17 -8.15 -14.11 2.14
N VAL A 18 -7.61 -12.92 1.86
CA VAL A 18 -7.04 -12.02 2.87
C VAL A 18 -8.16 -11.17 3.49
N ASP A 19 -8.09 -10.97 4.81
CA ASP A 19 -8.91 -9.99 5.49
C ASP A 19 -8.43 -8.57 5.13
N LEU A 20 -9.15 -7.93 4.21
CA LEU A 20 -8.77 -6.62 3.67
C LEU A 20 -8.77 -5.52 4.72
N LEU A 21 -9.63 -5.62 5.74
CA LEU A 21 -9.72 -4.62 6.81
C LEU A 21 -8.50 -4.73 7.73
N GLN A 22 -8.17 -5.95 8.16
CA GLN A 22 -6.98 -6.19 8.97
C GLN A 22 -5.70 -5.84 8.20
N MET A 23 -5.62 -6.26 6.93
CA MET A 23 -4.50 -5.90 6.05
C MET A 23 -4.36 -4.39 5.92
N GLY A 24 -5.45 -3.67 5.62
CA GLY A 24 -5.43 -2.21 5.49
C GLY A 24 -4.97 -1.51 6.75
N ARG A 25 -5.48 -1.91 7.93
CA ARG A 25 -5.05 -1.37 9.23
C ARG A 25 -3.57 -1.62 9.49
N ASN A 26 -3.09 -2.84 9.20
CA ASN A 26 -1.69 -3.20 9.38
C ASN A 26 -0.79 -2.40 8.44
N LEU A 27 -1.16 -2.22 7.17
CA LEU A 27 -0.38 -1.41 6.23
C LEU A 27 -0.36 0.06 6.68
N GLN A 28 -1.50 0.65 7.05
CA GLN A 28 -1.56 2.03 7.52
C GLN A 28 -0.61 2.25 8.70
N SER A 29 -0.63 1.37 9.71
CA SER A 29 0.25 1.50 10.88
C SER A 29 1.73 1.39 10.51
N GLN A 30 2.08 0.43 9.66
CA GLN A 30 3.47 0.19 9.24
C GLN A 30 4.01 1.33 8.38
N ILE A 31 3.22 1.83 7.43
CA ILE A 31 3.59 2.96 6.57
C ILE A 31 3.76 4.22 7.41
N THR A 32 2.81 4.52 8.29
CA THR A 32 2.88 5.69 9.18
C THR A 32 4.15 5.66 10.03
N ARG A 33 4.45 4.50 10.65
CA ARG A 33 5.70 4.33 11.40
C ARG A 33 6.93 4.49 10.53
N ALA A 34 6.97 3.86 9.36
CA ALA A 34 8.13 3.95 8.48
C ALA A 34 8.38 5.41 8.03
N MET A 35 7.34 6.17 7.70
CA MET A 35 7.48 7.56 7.29
C MET A 35 7.95 8.46 8.43
N GLN A 36 7.43 8.25 9.65
CA GLN A 36 7.84 9.03 10.81
C GLN A 36 9.25 8.66 11.29
N ASP A 37 9.54 7.37 11.40
CA ASP A 37 10.76 6.83 12.02
C ASP A 37 11.97 6.87 11.07
N ILE A 38 11.75 6.61 9.77
CA ILE A 38 12.82 6.55 8.76
C ILE A 38 13.00 7.90 8.08
N ALA A 39 11.92 8.55 7.66
CA ALA A 39 11.98 9.78 6.86
C ALA A 39 11.85 11.07 7.70
N GLY A 40 11.47 10.97 8.98
CA GLY A 40 11.25 12.14 9.83
C GLY A 40 10.08 13.01 9.35
N LEU A 41 9.12 12.42 8.64
CA LEU A 41 7.97 13.11 8.07
C LEU A 41 6.77 12.93 8.98
N GLU A 42 6.03 14.02 9.22
CA GLU A 42 4.76 13.95 9.94
C GLU A 42 3.68 13.50 8.95
N VAL A 43 3.02 12.39 9.25
CA VAL A 43 2.03 11.81 8.34
C VAL A 43 0.66 12.38 8.69
N CYS A 44 0.06 13.09 7.75
CA CYS A 44 -1.30 13.59 7.90
C CYS A 44 -2.31 12.45 7.74
N GLU A 45 -2.14 11.66 6.67
CA GLU A 45 -3.09 10.62 6.29
C GLU A 45 -2.42 9.54 5.44
N VAL A 46 -2.87 8.30 5.60
CA VAL A 46 -2.50 7.16 4.75
C VAL A 46 -3.76 6.53 4.18
N ASN A 47 -3.98 6.74 2.89
CA ASN A 47 -5.11 6.18 2.15
C ASN A 47 -4.68 4.90 1.45
N ILE A 48 -5.41 3.81 1.71
CA ILE A 48 -5.17 2.52 1.06
C ILE A 48 -6.32 2.22 0.13
N HIS A 49 -6.00 2.17 -1.15
CA HIS A 49 -6.88 1.81 -2.24
C HIS A 49 -6.57 0.38 -2.67
N ILE A 50 -7.62 -0.45 -2.66
CA ILE A 50 -7.57 -1.81 -3.18
C ILE A 50 -8.16 -1.74 -4.58
N ASP A 51 -7.30 -1.75 -5.59
CA ASP A 51 -7.71 -1.60 -6.98
C ASP A 51 -8.30 -2.89 -7.54
N ASP A 52 -7.78 -4.05 -7.12
CA ASP A 52 -8.27 -5.36 -7.57
C ASP A 52 -7.99 -6.46 -6.53
N ILE A 53 -8.62 -7.63 -6.69
CA ILE A 53 -8.35 -8.83 -5.91
C ILE A 53 -7.78 -9.90 -6.83
N ALA A 54 -6.48 -10.18 -6.68
CA ALA A 54 -5.79 -11.20 -7.45
C ALA A 54 -6.50 -12.54 -7.31
N THR A 55 -7.03 -13.00 -8.43
CA THR A 55 -7.54 -14.36 -8.59
C THR A 55 -6.42 -15.23 -9.17
N GLU A 56 -6.52 -16.54 -8.98
CA GLU A 56 -5.54 -17.51 -9.50
C GLU A 56 -5.41 -17.45 -11.04
N LEU A 57 -6.40 -16.90 -11.75
CA LEU A 57 -6.34 -16.61 -13.19
C LEU A 57 -5.60 -15.31 -13.55
N SER A 58 -5.42 -14.38 -12.60
CA SER A 58 -4.88 -13.04 -12.86
C SER A 58 -3.40 -12.91 -12.50
N ALA A 59 -2.85 -13.82 -11.68
CA ALA A 59 -1.47 -13.75 -11.17
C ALA A 59 -0.39 -14.00 -12.24
N GLU A 60 -0.73 -14.74 -13.30
CA GLU A 60 0.18 -15.07 -14.40
C GLU A 60 0.41 -13.87 -15.35
N ALA A 61 -0.55 -12.96 -15.45
CA ALA A 61 -0.48 -11.81 -16.37
C ALA A 61 0.42 -10.66 -15.87
N ASP A 62 0.57 -10.52 -14.54
CA ASP A 62 1.29 -9.38 -13.95
C ASP A 62 2.81 -9.63 -13.81
N THR A 63 3.21 -10.88 -13.58
CA THR A 63 4.64 -11.27 -13.48
C THR A 63 5.38 -11.25 -14.83
N GLU A 64 4.67 -11.41 -15.96
CA GLU A 64 5.24 -11.34 -17.32
C GLU A 64 5.68 -9.90 -17.68
N LYS A 65 4.94 -8.87 -17.26
CA LYS A 65 5.28 -7.47 -17.56
C LYS A 65 6.56 -7.00 -16.85
N ALA A 66 6.86 -7.52 -15.66
CA ALA A 66 8.06 -7.15 -14.90
C ALA A 66 9.37 -7.68 -15.51
N ARG A 67 9.33 -8.69 -16.39
CA ARG A 67 10.52 -9.29 -17.03
C ARG A 67 10.94 -8.62 -18.33
N ARG A 68 10.13 -7.72 -18.88
CA ARG A 68 10.32 -7.10 -20.21
C ARG A 68 10.69 -5.61 -20.16
N GLY A 69 10.97 -5.07 -18.98
CA GLY A 69 11.42 -3.69 -18.75
C GLY A 69 12.93 -3.60 -18.60
#